data_AF-A0A0S8APQ6-F1
#
_entry.id   AF-A0A0S8APQ6-F1
#
_cell.length_a   1.000
_cell.length_b   1.000
_cell.length_c   1.000
_cell.angle_alpha   90.00
_cell.angle_beta   90.00
_cell.angle_gamma   90.00
#
_symmetry.space_group_name_H-M   'P 1'
#
loop_
_entity.id
_entity.type
_entity.pdbx_description
1 polymer ?
#
loop_
_entity_poly.entity_id
_entity_poly.type
_entity_poly.pdbx_seq_one_letter_code
_entity_poly.pdbx_strand_id
1 'polypeptide(L)'
;MMGKTLSAQCNWNRLLILLALFFTFFLLAGCAGGNYGKLDRDRDLDNMYLNYEVLPDHRYYVTGGYAAPTAILAIHRDYELDNPGDLWVSVPNVDSAQMRKWIDTISPEQNYRYSDGYFAAYILDPNGKKVGAWYSIESQTTVKFLEGNKIQVYTPQLDNKIRLEKGMILRGGFY
;
A
#
# COMPACT_ATOMS: atom_id res chain seq x y z
N MET A 1 63.09 30.58 -20.90
CA MET A 1 61.89 29.74 -21.12
C MET A 1 61.30 29.36 -19.76
N MET A 2 60.44 30.17 -19.14
CA MET A 2 59.95 29.89 -17.78
C MET A 2 58.65 30.67 -17.48
N GLY A 3 57.60 30.42 -18.25
CA GLY A 3 56.32 31.15 -18.07
C GLY A 3 55.05 30.39 -18.47
N LYS A 4 55.16 29.15 -18.95
CA LYS A 4 54.00 28.35 -19.42
C LYS A 4 53.41 27.42 -18.37
N THR A 5 54.07 27.21 -17.24
CA THR A 5 53.67 26.23 -16.21
C THR A 5 52.65 26.77 -15.20
N LEU A 6 52.64 28.07 -14.93
CA LEU A 6 51.74 28.68 -13.93
C LEU A 6 50.27 28.77 -14.40
N SER A 7 50.03 29.00 -15.69
CA SER A 7 48.66 29.09 -16.24
C SER A 7 47.99 27.73 -16.40
N ALA A 8 48.76 26.69 -16.79
CA ALA A 8 48.26 25.32 -16.91
C ALA A 8 47.81 24.75 -15.55
N GLN A 9 48.54 25.06 -14.46
CA GLN A 9 48.22 24.62 -13.09
C GLN A 9 46.90 25.22 -12.58
N CYS A 10 46.60 26.47 -12.92
CA CYS A 10 45.34 27.16 -12.55
C CYS A 10 44.12 26.56 -13.27
N ASN A 11 44.30 26.19 -14.54
CA ASN A 11 43.27 25.59 -15.37
C ASN A 11 42.96 24.16 -14.93
N TRP A 12 43.97 23.41 -14.47
CA TRP A 12 43.82 22.05 -13.96
C TRP A 12 43.05 22.02 -12.63
N ASN A 13 43.37 22.94 -11.71
CA ASN A 13 42.61 23.05 -10.45
C ASN A 13 41.16 23.45 -10.69
N ARG A 14 40.89 24.38 -11.62
CA ARG A 14 39.51 24.74 -12.00
C ARG A 14 38.75 23.56 -12.62
N LEU A 15 39.40 22.79 -13.48
CA LEU A 15 38.81 21.60 -14.10
C LEU A 15 38.48 20.52 -13.05
N LEU A 16 39.39 20.29 -12.10
CA LEU A 16 39.18 19.34 -11.01
C LEU A 16 38.04 19.77 -10.08
N ILE A 17 37.91 21.07 -9.78
CA ILE A 17 36.81 21.60 -8.97
C ILE A 17 35.46 21.44 -9.71
N LEU A 18 35.42 21.71 -11.01
CA LEU A 18 34.20 21.54 -11.81
C LEU A 18 33.79 20.07 -11.92
N LEU A 19 34.75 19.15 -12.08
CA LEU A 19 34.49 17.71 -12.09
C LEU A 19 33.98 17.22 -10.72
N ALA A 20 34.56 17.69 -9.62
CA ALA A 20 34.10 17.36 -8.27
C ALA A 20 32.66 17.85 -8.00
N LEU A 21 32.35 19.08 -8.41
CA LEU A 21 31.00 19.64 -8.32
C LEU A 21 29.99 18.86 -9.16
N PHE A 22 30.36 18.49 -10.39
CA PHE A 22 29.52 17.69 -11.27
C PHE A 22 29.24 16.29 -10.70
N PHE A 23 30.27 15.65 -10.13
CA PHE A 23 30.12 14.34 -9.47
C PHE A 23 29.22 14.42 -8.24
N THR A 24 29.33 15.50 -7.45
CA THR A 24 28.48 15.72 -6.27
C THR A 24 27.03 15.95 -6.68
N PHE A 25 26.78 16.63 -7.80
CA PHE A 25 25.44 16.82 -8.36
C PHE A 25 24.81 15.50 -8.84
N PHE A 26 25.61 14.61 -9.45
CA PHE A 26 25.15 13.28 -9.86
C PHE A 26 24.84 12.35 -8.68
N LEU A 27 25.57 12.48 -7.56
CA LEU A 27 25.30 11.71 -6.34
C LEU A 27 23.97 12.11 -5.68
N LEU A 28 23.52 13.35 -5.86
CA LEU A 28 22.21 13.83 -5.37
C LEU A 28 21.03 13.40 -6.24
N ALA A 29 21.26 13.03 -7.51
CA ALA A 29 20.22 12.56 -8.42
C ALA A 29 19.76 11.11 -8.15
N GLY A 30 20.42 10.39 -7.24
CA GLY A 30 20.11 9.00 -6.89
C GLY A 30 18.97 8.81 -5.87
N CYS A 31 18.40 9.88 -5.32
CA CYS A 31 17.32 9.81 -4.32
C CYS A 31 15.90 9.86 -4.89
N ALA A 32 15.71 9.63 -6.19
CA ALA A 32 14.38 9.34 -6.73
C ALA A 32 14.06 7.86 -6.51
N GLY A 33 13.85 7.49 -5.24
CA GLY A 33 13.34 6.17 -4.85
C GLY A 33 12.02 5.87 -5.57
N GLY A 34 11.76 4.59 -5.86
CA GLY A 34 10.61 4.18 -6.66
C GLY A 34 9.26 4.72 -6.18
N ASN A 35 8.28 4.75 -7.09
CA ASN A 35 6.96 5.33 -6.86
C ASN A 35 6.08 4.40 -5.98
N TYR A 36 6.45 4.27 -4.71
CA TYR A 36 5.79 3.39 -3.74
C TYR A 36 4.92 4.17 -2.76
N GLY A 37 3.80 3.56 -2.40
CA GLY A 37 2.93 4.03 -1.34
C GLY A 37 3.35 3.53 0.03
N LYS A 38 2.65 4.02 1.05
CA LYS A 38 2.78 3.55 2.42
C LYS A 38 1.41 3.16 2.98
N LEU A 39 1.37 2.09 3.78
CA LEU A 39 0.25 1.83 4.70
C LEU A 39 0.48 2.59 6.00
N ASP A 40 -0.51 3.40 6.39
CA ASP A 40 -0.51 4.15 7.63
C ASP A 40 -1.66 3.68 8.53
N ARG A 41 -1.30 2.94 9.57
CA ARG A 41 -2.26 2.36 10.51
C ARG A 41 -2.95 3.46 11.30
N ASP A 42 -4.27 3.35 11.38
CA ASP A 42 -5.09 4.40 11.95
C ASP A 42 -6.26 3.79 12.74
N ARG A 43 -6.38 4.18 14.00
CA ARG A 43 -7.37 3.65 14.93
C ARG A 43 -8.79 4.11 14.57
N ASP A 44 -8.94 5.33 14.07
CA ASP A 44 -10.25 5.88 13.73
C ASP A 44 -10.80 5.21 12.48
N LEU A 45 -9.92 4.93 11.51
CA LEU A 45 -10.26 4.10 10.36
C LEU A 45 -10.66 2.67 10.76
N ASP A 46 -9.96 2.07 11.72
CA ASP A 46 -10.30 0.73 12.22
C ASP A 46 -11.68 0.73 12.89
N ASN A 47 -11.95 1.72 13.76
CA ASN A 47 -13.25 1.90 14.41
C ASN A 47 -14.38 2.11 13.39
N MET A 48 -14.14 2.90 12.34
CA MET A 48 -15.08 3.10 11.24
C MET A 48 -15.46 1.76 10.58
N TYR A 49 -14.46 0.92 10.27
CA TYR A 49 -14.72 -0.43 9.73
C TYR A 49 -15.46 -1.33 10.72
N LEU A 50 -15.11 -1.29 12.01
CA LEU A 50 -15.79 -2.04 13.07
C LEU A 50 -17.24 -1.58 13.30
N ASN A 51 -17.55 -0.32 13.00
CA ASN A 51 -18.91 0.23 12.94
C ASN A 51 -19.61 -0.06 11.61
N TYR A 52 -18.97 -0.81 10.72
CA TYR A 52 -19.49 -1.21 9.42
C TYR A 52 -19.81 -0.04 8.49
N GLU A 53 -19.04 1.04 8.62
CA GLU A 53 -19.17 2.22 7.78
C GLU A 53 -18.47 2.01 6.43
N VAL A 54 -18.94 2.74 5.41
CA VAL A 54 -18.42 2.70 4.05
C VAL A 54 -17.86 4.08 3.72
N LEU A 55 -16.61 4.12 3.25
CA LEU A 55 -15.96 5.35 2.80
C LEU A 55 -16.69 5.90 1.57
N PRO A 56 -17.12 7.17 1.60
CA PRO A 56 -17.68 7.82 0.43
C PRO A 56 -16.60 7.94 -0.65
N ASP A 57 -17.00 7.99 -1.92
CA ASP A 57 -16.09 8.22 -3.05
C ASP A 57 -14.99 7.18 -3.25
N HIS A 58 -15.19 5.94 -2.75
CA HIS A 58 -14.27 4.82 -2.97
C HIS A 58 -14.88 3.72 -3.83
N ARG A 59 -14.04 3.07 -4.63
CA ARG A 59 -14.32 1.78 -5.27
C ARG A 59 -13.80 0.67 -4.36
N TYR A 60 -14.62 -0.35 -4.18
CA TYR A 60 -14.33 -1.46 -3.28
C TYR A 60 -13.91 -2.71 -4.05
N TYR A 61 -12.96 -3.42 -3.46
CA TYR A 61 -12.47 -4.69 -3.95
C TYR A 61 -12.22 -5.65 -2.78
N VAL A 62 -12.31 -6.94 -3.06
CA VAL A 62 -12.02 -7.99 -2.07
C VAL A 62 -11.15 -9.08 -2.67
N THR A 63 -10.46 -9.82 -1.81
CA THR A 63 -9.69 -11.01 -2.18
C THR A 63 -9.93 -12.14 -1.18
N GLY A 64 -9.58 -13.37 -1.54
CA GLY A 64 -9.85 -14.57 -0.71
C GLY A 64 -11.28 -15.12 -0.83
N GLY A 65 -12.07 -14.63 -1.79
CA GLY A 65 -13.45 -15.05 -2.05
C GLY A 65 -14.50 -14.05 -1.57
N TYR A 66 -15.58 -13.87 -2.34
CA TYR A 66 -16.58 -12.83 -2.08
C TYR A 66 -17.32 -13.00 -0.75
N ALA A 67 -17.68 -14.25 -0.40
CA ALA A 67 -18.44 -14.56 0.81
C ALA A 67 -17.59 -14.50 2.09
N ALA A 68 -16.30 -14.81 1.98
CA ALA A 68 -15.39 -14.91 3.12
C ALA A 68 -14.02 -14.31 2.79
N PRO A 69 -13.94 -12.99 2.56
CA PRO A 69 -12.71 -12.38 2.12
C PRO A 69 -11.62 -12.46 3.18
N THR A 70 -10.38 -12.31 2.72
CA THR A 70 -9.19 -12.21 3.57
C THR A 70 -8.71 -10.77 3.69
N ALA A 71 -9.06 -9.91 2.74
CA ALA A 71 -8.88 -8.47 2.81
C ALA A 71 -9.96 -7.72 2.02
N ILE A 72 -10.18 -6.48 2.46
CA ILE A 72 -10.99 -5.46 1.78
C ILE A 72 -10.04 -4.34 1.36
N LEU A 73 -10.21 -3.87 0.13
CA LEU A 73 -9.49 -2.74 -0.43
C LEU A 73 -10.49 -1.68 -0.88
N ALA A 74 -10.30 -0.45 -0.42
CA ALA A 74 -11.04 0.71 -0.88
C ALA A 74 -10.06 1.68 -1.56
N ILE A 75 -10.32 2.08 -2.81
CA ILE A 75 -9.49 3.03 -3.56
C ILE A 75 -10.33 4.24 -3.93
N HIS A 76 -9.83 5.44 -3.66
CA HIS A 76 -10.50 6.69 -4.00
C HIS A 76 -10.77 6.76 -5.52
N ARG A 77 -11.91 7.32 -5.93
CA ARG A 77 -12.38 7.33 -7.33
C ARG A 77 -11.44 8.01 -8.32
N ASP A 78 -10.55 8.89 -7.84
CA ASP A 78 -9.50 9.53 -8.64
C ASP A 78 -8.38 8.57 -9.09
N TYR A 79 -8.28 7.38 -8.48
CA TYR A 79 -7.25 6.39 -8.76
C TYR A 79 -7.84 5.10 -9.31
N GLU A 80 -7.22 4.56 -10.35
CA GLU A 80 -7.62 3.29 -10.94
C GLU A 80 -6.77 2.14 -10.38
N LEU A 81 -7.40 1.06 -9.94
CA LEU A 81 -6.67 -0.13 -9.51
C LEU A 81 -6.14 -0.84 -10.75
N ASP A 82 -4.82 -0.84 -10.92
CA ASP A 82 -4.14 -1.78 -11.79
C ASP A 82 -4.13 -3.14 -11.08
N ASN A 83 -4.93 -4.08 -11.58
CA ASN A 83 -5.21 -5.37 -10.96
C ASN A 83 -4.54 -6.52 -11.74
N PRO A 84 -3.20 -6.62 -11.70
CA PRO A 84 -2.51 -7.67 -12.44
C PRO A 84 -2.92 -9.05 -11.93
N GLY A 85 -3.36 -9.92 -12.84
CA GLY A 85 -3.73 -11.30 -12.51
C GLY A 85 -5.06 -11.45 -11.77
N ASP A 86 -5.94 -10.44 -11.83
CA ASP A 86 -7.31 -10.49 -11.28
C ASP A 86 -7.39 -10.89 -9.80
N LEU A 87 -6.36 -10.48 -9.03
CA LEU A 87 -6.21 -10.83 -7.62
C LEU A 87 -7.27 -10.15 -6.73
N TRP A 88 -7.81 -9.04 -7.21
CA TRP A 88 -8.90 -8.29 -6.58
C TRP A 88 -10.20 -8.43 -7.36
N VAL A 89 -11.28 -8.73 -6.66
CA VAL A 89 -12.63 -8.76 -7.23
C VAL A 89 -13.31 -7.44 -6.91
N SER A 90 -13.71 -6.68 -7.92
CA SER A 90 -14.45 -5.43 -7.74
C SER A 90 -15.87 -5.72 -7.25
N VAL A 91 -16.33 -4.92 -6.27
CA VAL A 91 -17.68 -5.04 -5.71
C VAL A 91 -18.38 -3.68 -5.81
N PRO A 92 -19.39 -3.54 -6.68
CA PRO A 92 -20.18 -2.30 -6.76
C PRO A 92 -21.15 -2.20 -5.58
N ASN A 93 -21.55 -0.98 -5.24
CA ASN A 93 -22.63 -0.67 -4.30
C ASN A 93 -22.49 -1.35 -2.92
N VAL A 94 -21.27 -1.35 -2.36
CA VAL A 94 -21.03 -1.82 -0.99
C VAL A 94 -21.81 -0.96 -0.01
N ASP A 95 -22.61 -1.60 0.84
CA ASP A 95 -23.35 -0.98 1.92
C ASP A 95 -22.89 -1.50 3.29
N SER A 96 -23.47 -0.96 4.36
CA SER A 96 -23.13 -1.34 5.73
C SER A 96 -23.42 -2.82 6.03
N ALA A 97 -24.47 -3.40 5.43
CA ALA A 97 -24.81 -4.80 5.64
C ALA A 97 -23.76 -5.74 5.02
N GLN A 98 -23.26 -5.39 3.83
CA GLN A 98 -22.17 -6.12 3.18
C GLN A 98 -20.85 -5.91 3.94
N MET A 99 -20.56 -4.69 4.39
CA MET A 99 -19.39 -4.39 5.20
C MET A 99 -19.38 -5.25 6.46
N ARG A 100 -20.51 -5.33 7.17
CA ARG A 100 -20.69 -6.17 8.35
C ARG A 100 -20.30 -7.62 8.09
N LYS A 101 -20.79 -8.22 7.01
CA LYS A 101 -20.45 -9.62 6.65
C LYS A 101 -18.96 -9.81 6.48
N TRP A 102 -18.28 -8.89 5.78
CA TRP A 102 -16.85 -8.99 5.55
C TRP A 102 -16.03 -8.80 6.82
N ILE A 103 -16.35 -7.78 7.61
CA ILE A 103 -15.65 -7.48 8.87
C ILE A 103 -15.83 -8.62 9.87
N ASP A 104 -17.05 -9.15 10.03
CA ASP A 104 -17.31 -10.28 10.93
C ASP A 104 -16.62 -11.58 10.43
N THR A 105 -16.25 -11.67 9.15
CA THR A 105 -15.49 -12.82 8.59
C THR A 105 -13.97 -12.65 8.69
N ILE A 106 -13.47 -11.42 8.53
CA ILE A 106 -12.02 -11.12 8.62
C ILE A 106 -11.58 -11.07 10.08
N SER A 107 -12.41 -10.50 10.96
CA SER A 107 -12.16 -10.34 12.40
C SER A 107 -13.23 -11.05 13.23
N PRO A 108 -13.29 -12.41 13.19
CA PRO A 108 -14.34 -13.17 13.85
C PRO A 108 -14.23 -13.15 15.39
N GLU A 109 -13.03 -12.90 15.93
CA GLU A 109 -12.80 -12.94 17.38
C GLU A 109 -12.91 -11.55 18.02
N GLN A 110 -13.81 -11.40 18.99
CA GLN A 110 -13.91 -10.19 19.82
C GLN A 110 -12.58 -9.84 20.50
N ASN A 111 -11.78 -10.84 20.87
CA ASN A 111 -10.46 -10.62 21.51
C ASN A 111 -9.49 -9.87 20.60
N TYR A 112 -9.62 -10.00 19.27
CA TYR A 112 -8.77 -9.29 18.32
C TYR A 112 -9.16 -7.81 18.21
N ARG A 113 -10.45 -7.46 18.39
CA ARG A 113 -10.94 -6.06 18.46
C ARG A 113 -10.36 -5.27 19.64
N TYR A 114 -9.84 -5.97 20.65
CA TYR A 114 -9.19 -5.39 21.84
C TYR A 114 -7.66 -5.59 21.84
N SER A 115 -7.09 -6.17 20.78
CA SER A 115 -5.63 -6.26 20.61
C SER A 115 -5.08 -4.93 20.09
N ASP A 116 -3.81 -4.63 20.37
CA ASP A 116 -3.13 -3.45 19.81
C ASP A 116 -2.92 -3.53 18.27
N GLY A 117 -3.38 -4.62 17.64
CA GLY A 117 -3.30 -4.84 16.20
C GLY A 117 -4.47 -4.22 15.44
N TYR A 118 -4.24 -3.08 14.80
CA TYR A 118 -5.18 -2.53 13.83
C TYR A 118 -5.14 -3.34 12.53
N PHE A 119 -6.31 -3.73 12.05
CA PHE A 119 -6.51 -4.37 10.75
C PHE A 119 -6.61 -3.34 9.62
N ALA A 120 -7.02 -2.11 9.98
CA ALA A 120 -7.14 -1.01 9.06
C ALA A 120 -5.86 -0.18 8.88
N ALA A 121 -5.60 0.25 7.65
CA ALA A 121 -4.59 1.25 7.32
C ALA A 121 -5.05 2.13 6.16
N TYR A 122 -4.75 3.42 6.22
CA TYR A 122 -4.83 4.29 5.05
C TYR A 122 -3.72 3.92 4.06
N ILE A 123 -4.05 4.01 2.78
CA ILE A 123 -3.08 3.95 1.69
C ILE A 123 -2.67 5.38 1.39
N LEU A 124 -1.40 5.69 1.64
CA LEU A 124 -0.79 6.97 1.32
C LEU A 124 -0.05 6.88 -0.02
N ASP A 125 -0.26 7.89 -0.86
CA ASP A 125 0.58 8.11 -2.03
C ASP A 125 2.00 8.57 -1.63
N PRO A 126 2.96 8.65 -2.56
CA PRO A 126 4.33 9.07 -2.26
C PRO A 126 4.43 10.50 -1.69
N ASN A 127 3.42 11.33 -1.89
CA ASN A 127 3.35 12.69 -1.36
C ASN A 127 2.63 12.76 0.00
N GLY A 128 2.18 11.62 0.54
CA GLY A 128 1.46 11.52 1.80
C GLY A 128 -0.06 11.75 1.70
N LYS A 129 -0.62 11.86 0.49
CA LYS A 129 -2.08 11.98 0.30
C LYS A 129 -2.74 10.63 0.62
N LYS A 130 -3.83 10.65 1.40
CA LYS A 130 -4.70 9.47 1.61
C LYS A 130 -5.48 9.21 0.32
N VAL A 131 -5.28 8.03 -0.29
CA VAL A 131 -5.89 7.66 -1.58
C VAL A 131 -6.66 6.35 -1.53
N GLY A 132 -6.71 5.72 -0.37
CA GLY A 132 -7.47 4.50 -0.16
C GLY A 132 -7.37 4.01 1.27
N ALA A 133 -7.96 2.85 1.50
CA ALA A 133 -7.93 2.14 2.77
C ALA A 133 -7.80 0.63 2.53
N TRP A 134 -7.11 -0.01 3.45
CA TRP A 134 -6.83 -1.42 3.50
C TRP A 134 -7.40 -1.98 4.80
N TYR A 135 -8.12 -3.10 4.74
CA TYR A 135 -8.55 -3.84 5.93
C TYR A 135 -8.21 -5.32 5.74
N SER A 136 -7.31 -5.88 6.55
CA SER A 136 -6.85 -7.26 6.41
C SER A 136 -6.25 -7.78 7.71
N ILE A 137 -6.30 -9.10 7.88
CA ILE A 137 -5.57 -9.83 8.94
C ILE A 137 -4.06 -9.54 8.86
N GLU A 138 -3.54 -9.36 7.65
CA GLU A 138 -2.13 -9.03 7.44
C GLU A 138 -1.89 -7.52 7.48
N SER A 139 -0.84 -7.16 8.21
CA SER A 139 -0.48 -5.76 8.49
C SER A 139 0.29 -5.06 7.38
N GLN A 140 0.71 -5.80 6.35
CA GLN A 140 1.61 -5.31 5.32
C GLN A 140 1.17 -5.76 3.93
N THR A 141 1.36 -4.87 2.97
CA THR A 141 1.32 -5.19 1.55
C THR A 141 2.23 -4.24 0.78
N THR A 142 2.50 -4.56 -0.48
CA THR A 142 3.17 -3.64 -1.41
C THR A 142 2.14 -2.77 -2.12
N VAL A 143 2.38 -1.46 -2.11
CA VAL A 143 1.61 -0.48 -2.87
C VAL A 143 2.54 0.24 -3.85
N LYS A 144 2.24 0.15 -5.14
CA LYS A 144 2.97 0.84 -6.21
C LYS A 144 2.04 1.82 -6.92
N PHE A 145 2.57 3.00 -7.21
CA PHE A 145 1.91 3.99 -8.05
C PHE A 145 2.53 3.93 -9.44
N LEU A 146 1.67 3.86 -10.45
CA LEU A 146 2.03 3.84 -11.85
C LEU A 146 1.64 5.18 -12.48
N GLU A 147 2.01 5.38 -13.75
CA GLU A 147 1.57 6.55 -14.51
C GLU A 147 0.04 6.62 -14.63
N GLY A 148 -0.50 7.83 -14.72
CA GLY A 148 -1.93 8.06 -14.97
C GLY A 148 -2.86 7.71 -13.81
N ASN A 149 -2.47 8.02 -12.55
CA ASN A 149 -3.24 7.73 -11.33
C ASN A 149 -3.59 6.25 -11.13
N LYS A 150 -2.78 5.36 -11.69
CA LYS A 150 -2.93 3.93 -11.48
C LYS A 150 -2.22 3.51 -10.20
N ILE A 151 -2.89 2.66 -9.42
CA ILE A 151 -2.36 2.09 -8.19
C ILE A 151 -2.39 0.58 -8.29
N GLN A 152 -1.30 -0.08 -7.92
CA GLN A 152 -1.20 -1.52 -7.83
C GLN A 152 -1.02 -1.89 -6.35
N VAL A 153 -1.97 -2.62 -5.81
CA VAL A 153 -1.96 -3.10 -4.42
C VAL A 153 -1.91 -4.62 -4.46
N TYR A 154 -0.90 -5.21 -3.83
CA TYR A 154 -0.80 -6.67 -3.78
C TYR A 154 -1.75 -7.23 -2.71
N THR A 155 -2.23 -8.45 -2.92
CA THR A 155 -3.06 -9.16 -1.92
C THR A 155 -2.23 -9.56 -0.70
N PRO A 156 -2.85 -9.74 0.49
CA PRO A 156 -2.12 -10.20 1.66
C PRO A 156 -1.47 -11.55 1.38
N GLN A 157 -0.20 -11.71 1.74
CA GLN A 157 0.46 -13.01 1.76
C GLN A 157 0.11 -13.70 3.07
N LEU A 158 -0.94 -14.51 3.06
CA LEU A 158 -1.38 -15.22 4.26
C LEU A 158 -0.30 -16.22 4.70
N ASP A 159 0.01 -16.22 5.99
CA ASP A 159 0.78 -17.29 6.61
C ASP A 159 0.11 -18.65 6.30
N ASN A 160 0.92 -19.67 6.00
CA ASN A 160 0.47 -21.05 5.85
C ASN A 160 -0.39 -21.53 7.03
N LYS A 161 -0.10 -21.12 8.26
CA LYS A 161 -0.91 -21.46 9.43
C LYS A 161 -2.33 -20.90 9.32
N ILE A 162 -2.46 -19.60 9.02
CA ILE A 162 -3.75 -18.91 8.84
C ILE A 162 -4.51 -19.52 7.65
N ARG A 163 -3.80 -19.84 6.58
CA ARG A 163 -4.38 -20.48 5.40
C ARG A 163 -4.98 -21.86 5.71
N LEU A 164 -4.30 -22.66 6.53
CA LEU A 164 -4.79 -23.97 6.98
C LEU A 164 -5.99 -23.84 7.91
N GLU A 165 -5.97 -22.91 8.88
CA GLU A 165 -7.11 -22.65 9.77
C GLU A 165 -8.35 -22.20 8.99
N LYS A 166 -8.22 -21.20 8.10
CA LYS A 166 -9.34 -20.78 7.23
C LYS A 166 -9.80 -21.89 6.28
N GLY A 167 -8.87 -22.67 5.72
CA GLY A 167 -9.20 -23.83 4.89
C GLY A 167 -9.97 -24.92 5.64
N MET A 168 -9.71 -25.10 6.94
CA MET A 168 -10.45 -26.01 7.80
C MET A 168 -11.82 -25.45 8.21
N ILE A 169 -11.93 -24.15 8.50
CA ILE A 169 -13.22 -23.48 8.79
C ILE A 169 -14.17 -23.60 7.60
N LEU A 170 -13.69 -23.35 6.37
CA LEU A 170 -14.50 -23.47 5.16
C LEU A 170 -14.94 -24.92 4.87
N ARG A 171 -14.20 -25.93 5.35
CA ARG A 171 -14.57 -27.34 5.22
C ARG A 171 -15.48 -27.84 6.36
N GLY A 172 -15.50 -27.18 7.51
CA GLY A 172 -16.31 -27.54 8.67
C GLY A 172 -17.69 -26.89 8.75
N GLY A 173 -18.01 -25.95 7.84
CA GLY A 173 -19.25 -25.16 7.88
C GLY A 173 -20.48 -25.74 7.17
N PHE A 174 -20.50 -27.03 6.85
CA PHE A 174 -21.68 -27.69 6.27
C PHE A 174 -22.05 -28.95 7.06
N TYR A 175 -22.76 -28.78 8.19
CA TYR A 175 -23.67 -29.78 8.77
C TYR A 175 -24.76 -29.06 9.56
#